data_AF-A0A8H3YPA3-F1
#
_entry.id   AF-A0A8H3YPA3-F1
#
_cell.length_a   1.000
_cell.length_b   1.000
_cell.length_c   1.000
_cell.angle_alpha   90.00
_cell.angle_beta   90.00
_cell.angle_gamma   90.00
#
_symmetry.space_group_name_H-M   'P 1'
#
loop_
_entity.id
_entity.type
_entity.pdbx_description
1 polymer ?
#
loop_
_entity_poly.entity_id
_entity_poly.type
_entity_poly.pdbx_seq_one_letter_code
_entity_poly.pdbx_strand_id
1 'polypeptide(L)'
;MLASLVVVSSMVIGGFAGKAEYIPPVVNQGAIKQCGDQQYYEQAYTCYDGVLCPIYEGFPYSRCGDGCYSSIFANCVDNKIVNFQPITKPFKLLAYNPSKLIVGSVEACGQEFHIKEGGACTYCPTQVGNSCPAGKETVLLPGAGMDTLVPGGQRYYMNDYTGALKFTQAHSGAAVNASFGFFQALDGGAFLAGTDSTFVTCPSQDYKIYARYGGAGVPNDCFNINLLTVPWNGAGAAAWQYT
;
A
#
# COMPACT_ATOMS: atom_id res chain seq x y z
N MET A 1 -54.07 -9.58 -73.71
CA MET A 1 -53.51 -10.82 -73.16
C MET A 1 -52.02 -10.59 -72.95
N LEU A 2 -51.56 -10.60 -71.68
CA LEU A 2 -50.19 -10.92 -71.17
C LEU A 2 -49.00 -10.09 -71.73
N ALA A 3 -48.03 -9.57 -70.98
CA ALA A 3 -47.52 -9.91 -69.66
C ALA A 3 -46.57 -8.82 -69.11
N SER A 4 -46.34 -8.89 -67.79
CA SER A 4 -45.08 -8.61 -67.08
C SER A 4 -44.58 -7.17 -66.91
N LEU A 5 -44.87 -6.58 -65.75
CA LEU A 5 -43.90 -5.76 -65.04
C LEU A 5 -43.54 -6.43 -63.70
N VAL A 6 -42.24 -6.66 -63.52
CA VAL A 6 -41.60 -7.22 -62.33
C VAL A 6 -41.53 -6.15 -61.25
N VAL A 7 -42.07 -6.42 -60.06
CA VAL A 7 -41.83 -5.60 -58.87
C VAL A 7 -40.70 -6.25 -58.07
N VAL A 8 -39.53 -5.64 -58.09
CA VAL A 8 -38.42 -6.00 -57.19
C VAL A 8 -38.69 -5.33 -55.85
N SER A 9 -38.97 -6.14 -54.84
CA SER A 9 -39.03 -5.71 -53.44
C SER A 9 -37.63 -5.83 -52.85
N SER A 10 -36.97 -4.72 -52.55
CA SER A 10 -35.73 -4.70 -51.77
C SER A 10 -36.06 -4.34 -50.33
N MET A 11 -36.02 -5.35 -49.45
CA MET A 11 -36.03 -5.20 -48.00
C MET A 11 -34.79 -4.44 -47.55
N VAL A 12 -34.98 -3.27 -46.95
CA VAL A 12 -33.96 -2.63 -46.13
C VAL A 12 -33.99 -3.29 -44.75
N ILE A 13 -33.08 -4.21 -44.50
CA ILE A 13 -32.82 -4.75 -43.16
C ILE A 13 -32.06 -3.66 -42.40
N GLY A 14 -32.80 -2.82 -41.66
CA GLY A 14 -32.22 -1.88 -40.71
C GLY A 14 -31.65 -2.64 -39.52
N GLY A 15 -30.34 -2.91 -39.54
CA GLY A 15 -29.60 -3.38 -38.39
C GLY A 15 -29.47 -2.26 -37.36
N PHE A 16 -30.29 -2.30 -36.31
CA PHE A 16 -30.02 -1.50 -35.11
C PHE A 16 -28.83 -2.13 -34.39
N ALA A 17 -27.65 -1.56 -34.59
CA ALA A 17 -26.53 -1.75 -33.68
C ALA A 17 -26.94 -1.19 -32.31
N GLY A 18 -27.39 -2.07 -31.42
CA GLY A 18 -27.59 -1.74 -30.02
C GLY A 18 -26.25 -1.28 -29.45
N LYS A 19 -26.16 -0.02 -29.03
CA LYS A 19 -25.09 0.44 -28.14
C LYS A 19 -25.14 -0.45 -26.90
N ALA A 20 -24.08 -1.21 -26.63
CA ALA A 20 -23.88 -1.79 -25.32
C ALA A 20 -23.81 -0.63 -24.32
N GLU A 21 -24.89 -0.45 -23.56
CA GLU A 21 -24.93 0.49 -22.46
C GLU A 21 -23.92 -0.01 -21.42
N TYR A 22 -22.96 0.83 -21.05
CA TYR A 22 -22.06 0.54 -19.94
C TYR A 22 -22.90 0.52 -18.68
N ILE A 23 -23.30 -0.67 -18.25
CA ILE A 23 -23.91 -0.89 -16.95
C ILE A 23 -22.74 -0.88 -15.95
N PRO A 24 -22.57 0.18 -15.13
CA PRO A 24 -21.56 0.14 -14.09
C PRO A 24 -21.82 -1.09 -13.22
N PRO A 25 -20.78 -1.82 -12.79
CA PRO A 25 -20.98 -2.93 -11.88
C PRO A 25 -21.82 -2.46 -10.70
N VAL A 26 -22.94 -3.14 -10.45
CA VAL A 26 -23.75 -2.93 -9.25
C VAL A 26 -22.88 -3.38 -8.08
N VAL A 27 -22.13 -2.45 -7.50
CA VAL A 27 -21.42 -2.68 -6.25
C VAL A 27 -22.52 -2.91 -5.22
N ASN A 28 -22.71 -4.16 -4.80
CA ASN A 28 -23.65 -4.48 -3.72
C ASN A 28 -23.24 -3.64 -2.52
N GLN A 29 -24.04 -2.61 -2.17
CA GLN A 29 -23.62 -1.62 -1.19
C GLN A 29 -23.72 -2.09 0.27
N GLY A 30 -23.94 -3.39 0.47
CA GLY A 30 -24.25 -3.97 1.76
C GLY A 30 -25.66 -3.58 2.22
N ALA A 31 -25.97 -3.92 3.48
CA ALA A 31 -27.24 -3.54 4.07
C ALA A 31 -27.24 -2.06 4.47
N ILE A 32 -28.35 -1.37 4.22
CA ILE A 32 -28.59 -0.04 4.80
C ILE A 32 -28.79 -0.19 6.31
N LYS A 33 -28.02 0.56 7.09
CA LYS A 33 -28.09 0.62 8.55
C LYS A 33 -28.48 2.02 9.03
N GLN A 34 -28.87 2.12 10.30
CA GLN A 34 -29.21 3.38 10.96
C GLN A 34 -28.10 3.80 11.91
N CYS A 35 -27.79 5.10 11.95
CA CYS A 35 -26.87 5.73 12.87
C CYS A 35 -27.47 7.06 13.35
N GLY A 36 -28.02 7.09 14.56
CA GLY A 36 -28.89 8.20 14.97
C GLY A 36 -30.08 8.31 14.01
N ASP A 37 -30.25 9.50 13.43
CA ASP A 37 -31.33 9.79 12.47
C ASP A 37 -30.92 9.55 10.99
N GLN A 38 -29.70 9.06 10.74
CA GLN A 38 -29.16 8.89 9.39
C GLN A 38 -29.08 7.43 8.96
N GLN A 39 -29.47 7.17 7.71
CA GLN A 39 -29.22 5.90 7.03
C GLN A 39 -27.84 5.92 6.36
N TYR A 40 -27.14 4.78 6.40
CA TYR A 40 -25.82 4.65 5.81
C TYR A 40 -25.55 3.23 5.30
N TYR A 41 -24.56 3.10 4.42
CA TYR A 41 -24.01 1.82 3.98
C TYR A 41 -22.80 1.44 4.83
N GLU A 42 -22.80 0.24 5.39
CA GLU A 42 -21.76 -0.23 6.33
C GLU A 42 -20.36 -0.32 5.73
N GLN A 43 -20.28 -0.39 4.41
CA GLN A 43 -19.02 -0.38 3.66
C GLN A 43 -18.45 1.02 3.41
N ALA A 44 -19.26 2.07 3.62
CA ALA A 44 -18.86 3.47 3.39
C ALA A 44 -18.62 4.22 4.70
N TYR A 45 -19.27 3.81 5.80
CA TYR A 45 -19.15 4.48 7.10
C TYR A 45 -19.17 3.50 8.27
N THR A 46 -18.55 3.90 9.37
CA THR A 46 -18.69 3.29 10.70
C THR A 46 -19.48 4.26 11.60
N CYS A 47 -20.47 3.74 12.32
CA CYS A 47 -21.29 4.52 13.24
C CYS A 47 -20.72 4.49 14.67
N TYR A 48 -20.53 5.66 15.28
CA TYR A 48 -20.09 5.84 16.67
C TYR A 48 -21.06 6.77 17.41
N ASP A 49 -21.95 6.22 18.23
CA ASP A 49 -22.95 6.96 19.02
C ASP A 49 -23.70 8.06 18.23
N GLY A 50 -24.17 7.71 17.03
CA GLY A 50 -24.90 8.64 16.15
C GLY A 50 -24.03 9.51 15.24
N VAL A 51 -22.70 9.37 15.30
CA VAL A 51 -21.75 10.04 14.40
C VAL A 51 -21.24 9.05 13.34
N LEU A 52 -21.33 9.41 12.06
CA LEU A 52 -20.80 8.62 10.96
C LEU A 52 -19.36 9.02 10.64
N CYS A 53 -18.43 8.08 10.77
CA CYS A 53 -17.05 8.24 10.32
C CYS A 53 -16.80 7.47 9.02
N PRO A 54 -16.14 8.08 8.02
CA PRO A 54 -15.96 7.46 6.71
C PRO A 54 -15.02 6.25 6.76
N ILE A 55 -15.23 5.33 5.84
CA ILE A 55 -14.28 4.26 5.51
C ILE A 55 -13.62 4.65 4.19
N TYR A 56 -12.32 4.89 4.22
CA TYR A 56 -11.55 5.25 3.02
C TYR A 56 -10.70 4.05 2.61
N GLU A 57 -10.92 3.53 1.39
CA GLU A 57 -10.13 2.43 0.83
C GLU A 57 -10.13 1.14 1.69
N GLY A 58 -11.22 0.90 2.42
CA GLY A 58 -11.35 -0.21 3.36
C GLY A 58 -10.77 0.07 4.75
N PHE A 59 -10.25 1.27 5.00
CA PHE A 59 -9.72 1.69 6.30
C PHE A 59 -10.72 2.60 7.03
N PRO A 60 -11.33 2.13 8.13
CA PRO A 60 -12.32 2.90 8.86
C PRO A 60 -11.66 4.03 9.67
N TYR A 61 -12.23 5.22 9.60
CA TYR A 61 -11.86 6.32 10.47
C TYR A 61 -12.45 6.08 11.87
N SER A 62 -11.69 6.43 12.89
CA SER A 62 -12.10 6.38 14.29
C SER A 62 -12.67 7.73 14.73
N ARG A 63 -13.58 7.72 15.71
CA ARG A 63 -14.11 8.96 16.31
C ARG A 63 -13.15 9.50 17.37
N CYS A 64 -13.01 10.82 17.43
CA CYS A 64 -12.34 11.54 18.51
C CYS A 64 -13.08 12.85 18.79
N GLY A 65 -13.72 12.96 19.96
CA GLY A 65 -14.63 14.06 20.26
C GLY A 65 -15.74 14.16 19.21
N ASP A 66 -15.83 15.31 18.54
CA ASP A 66 -16.82 15.59 17.51
C ASP A 66 -16.32 15.31 16.08
N GLY A 67 -15.08 14.83 15.93
CA GLY A 67 -14.44 14.58 14.65
C GLY A 67 -14.14 13.10 14.38
N CYS A 68 -13.80 12.82 13.13
CA CYS A 68 -13.29 11.53 12.69
C CYS A 68 -11.82 11.68 12.26
N TYR A 69 -10.99 10.70 12.59
CA TYR A 69 -9.57 10.69 12.22
C TYR A 69 -9.14 9.32 11.73
N SER A 70 -8.10 9.30 10.93
CA SER A 70 -7.43 8.06 10.51
C SER A 70 -6.37 7.69 11.53
N SER A 71 -6.45 6.47 12.05
CA SER A 71 -5.53 5.95 13.09
C SER A 71 -4.09 5.77 12.60
N ILE A 72 -3.83 5.95 11.31
CA ILE A 72 -2.49 5.93 10.74
C ILE A 72 -1.88 7.33 10.58
N PHE A 73 -2.67 8.39 10.77
CA PHE A 73 -2.22 9.79 10.64
C PHE A 73 -2.24 10.56 11.96
N ALA A 74 -3.05 10.14 12.90
CA ALA A 74 -3.21 10.81 14.17
C ALA A 74 -3.62 9.84 15.27
N ASN A 75 -3.57 10.33 16.51
CA ASN A 75 -4.14 9.73 17.70
C ASN A 75 -5.25 10.62 18.28
N CYS A 76 -6.10 10.03 19.11
CA CYS A 76 -7.03 10.77 19.95
C CYS A 76 -6.48 10.89 21.37
N VAL A 77 -6.22 12.12 21.83
CA VAL A 77 -5.77 12.41 23.20
C VAL A 77 -6.69 13.47 23.78
N ASP A 78 -7.34 13.18 24.91
CA ASP A 78 -8.28 14.08 25.58
C ASP A 78 -9.35 14.67 24.64
N ASN A 79 -9.97 13.81 23.81
CA ASN A 79 -10.95 14.19 22.78
C ASN A 79 -10.42 15.14 21.70
N LYS A 80 -9.10 15.25 21.53
CA LYS A 80 -8.45 16.04 20.48
C LYS A 80 -7.64 15.15 19.55
N ILE A 81 -7.75 15.43 18.25
CA ILE A 81 -6.97 14.76 17.22
C ILE A 81 -5.56 15.36 17.24
N VAL A 82 -4.55 14.51 17.45
CA VAL A 82 -3.14 14.87 17.48
C VAL A 82 -2.41 14.11 16.39
N ASN A 83 -1.91 14.84 15.38
CA ASN A 83 -1.22 14.24 14.24
C ASN A 83 0.13 13.64 14.65
N PHE A 84 0.44 12.49 14.07
CA PHE A 84 1.78 11.91 14.20
C PHE A 84 2.82 12.84 13.58
N GLN A 85 4.01 12.84 14.18
CA GLN A 85 5.15 13.63 13.73
C GLN A 85 6.05 12.80 12.81
N PRO A 86 6.84 13.42 11.94
CA PRO A 86 7.85 12.70 11.17
C PRO A 86 8.80 11.92 12.09
N ILE A 87 9.05 10.66 11.78
CA ILE A 87 10.00 9.83 12.52
C ILE A 87 11.43 10.29 12.21
N THR A 88 12.25 10.36 13.26
CA THR A 88 13.65 10.84 13.17
C THR A 88 14.67 9.75 13.49
N LYS A 89 14.19 8.56 13.86
CA LYS A 89 15.00 7.41 14.26
C LYS A 89 14.82 6.26 13.27
N PRO A 90 15.69 5.24 13.29
CA PRO A 90 15.48 4.03 12.51
C PRO A 90 14.14 3.37 12.85
N PHE A 91 13.53 2.71 11.87
CA PHE A 91 12.19 2.18 12.01
C PHE A 91 11.97 0.93 11.16
N LYS A 92 10.94 0.18 11.52
CA LYS A 92 10.46 -0.99 10.79
C LYS A 92 9.11 -0.69 10.16
N LEU A 93 8.73 -1.52 9.20
CA LEU A 93 7.42 -1.46 8.59
C LEU A 93 6.58 -2.68 8.97
N LEU A 94 5.30 -2.44 9.22
CA LEU A 94 4.29 -3.45 9.45
C LEU A 94 3.17 -3.25 8.44
N ALA A 95 2.83 -4.28 7.67
CA ALA A 95 1.70 -4.22 6.77
C ALA A 95 0.39 -4.45 7.52
N TYR A 96 -0.61 -3.64 7.24
CA TYR A 96 -1.92 -3.66 7.87
C TYR A 96 -3.05 -3.61 6.85
N ASN A 97 -3.99 -4.54 6.93
CA ASN A 97 -5.29 -4.46 6.27
C ASN A 97 -6.39 -5.01 7.20
N PRO A 98 -7.35 -4.17 7.65
CA PRO A 98 -8.41 -4.59 8.57
C PRO A 98 -9.42 -5.54 7.93
N SER A 99 -9.76 -5.33 6.66
CA SER A 99 -10.76 -6.13 5.92
C SER A 99 -10.28 -7.55 5.60
N LYS A 100 -8.96 -7.75 5.51
CA LYS A 100 -8.32 -9.05 5.28
C LYS A 100 -7.67 -9.63 6.54
N LEU A 101 -7.71 -8.91 7.66
CA LEU A 101 -7.07 -9.25 8.93
C LEU A 101 -5.57 -9.55 8.79
N ILE A 102 -4.87 -8.78 7.95
CA ILE A 102 -3.43 -8.91 7.78
C ILE A 102 -2.73 -7.92 8.71
N VAL A 103 -1.85 -8.47 9.54
CA VAL A 103 -0.84 -7.75 10.30
C VAL A 103 0.45 -8.55 10.16
N GLY A 104 1.40 -8.06 9.38
CA GLY A 104 2.60 -8.84 9.03
C GLY A 104 3.86 -7.98 8.92
N SER A 105 5.00 -8.56 9.31
CA SER A 105 6.30 -7.89 9.20
C SER A 105 6.64 -7.65 7.74
N VAL A 106 7.17 -6.47 7.43
CA VAL A 106 7.67 -6.14 6.10
C VAL A 106 9.18 -6.35 6.09
N GLU A 107 9.63 -7.30 5.28
CA GLU A 107 11.02 -7.73 5.24
C GLU A 107 11.64 -7.58 3.85
N ALA A 108 12.91 -7.16 3.83
CA ALA A 108 13.75 -7.03 2.65
C ALA A 108 14.27 -8.40 2.20
N CYS A 109 14.03 -8.75 0.95
CA CYS A 109 14.61 -9.91 0.30
C CYS A 109 14.65 -9.74 -1.22
N GLY A 110 15.74 -10.15 -1.89
CA GLY A 110 15.87 -10.10 -3.34
C GLY A 110 15.74 -8.68 -3.91
N GLN A 111 16.25 -7.66 -3.22
CA GLN A 111 16.09 -6.23 -3.55
C GLN A 111 14.64 -5.71 -3.55
N GLU A 112 13.73 -6.42 -2.90
CA GLU A 112 12.30 -6.12 -2.82
C GLU A 112 11.79 -6.23 -1.37
N PHE A 113 10.59 -5.70 -1.12
CA PHE A 113 9.94 -5.77 0.20
C PHE A 113 8.72 -6.67 0.16
N HIS A 114 8.63 -7.54 1.16
CA HIS A 114 7.62 -8.60 1.26
C HIS A 114 6.94 -8.59 2.61
N ILE A 115 5.66 -8.95 2.65
CA ILE A 115 5.02 -9.33 3.91
C ILE A 115 5.35 -10.79 4.17
N LYS A 116 6.21 -11.09 5.14
CA LYS A 116 6.65 -12.46 5.41
C LYS A 116 7.06 -12.70 6.85
N GLU A 117 7.03 -13.97 7.23
CA GLU A 117 7.67 -14.48 8.45
C GLU A 117 9.13 -14.89 8.17
N GLY A 118 9.91 -15.08 9.23
CA GLY A 118 11.30 -15.54 9.14
C GLY A 118 12.36 -14.45 8.96
N GLY A 119 11.95 -13.17 8.84
CA GLY A 119 12.86 -12.02 8.88
C GLY A 119 13.50 -11.65 7.54
N ALA A 120 14.42 -10.69 7.63
CA ALA A 120 15.15 -10.12 6.49
C ALA A 120 16.14 -11.11 5.87
N CYS A 121 16.28 -11.06 4.54
CA CYS A 121 17.38 -11.72 3.85
C CYS A 121 18.62 -10.84 3.95
N THR A 122 19.63 -11.32 4.66
CA THR A 122 20.86 -10.59 4.94
C THR A 122 22.08 -11.42 4.64
N TYR A 123 23.20 -10.75 4.39
CA TYR A 123 24.49 -11.40 4.19
C TYR A 123 25.56 -10.74 5.06
N CYS A 124 26.38 -11.58 5.68
CA CYS A 124 27.55 -11.19 6.45
C CYS A 124 28.80 -11.86 5.84
N PRO A 125 29.79 -11.09 5.36
CA PRO A 125 31.06 -11.63 4.89
C PRO A 125 31.85 -12.27 6.04
N THR A 126 32.52 -13.39 5.76
CA THR A 126 33.32 -14.11 6.76
C THR A 126 34.48 -13.27 7.31
N GLN A 127 34.98 -12.31 6.53
CA GLN A 127 36.04 -11.38 6.94
C GLN A 127 35.59 -10.39 8.02
N VAL A 128 34.29 -10.09 8.09
CA VAL A 128 33.70 -9.23 9.12
C VAL A 128 33.48 -10.02 10.42
N GLY A 129 33.14 -11.30 10.29
CA GLY A 129 32.99 -12.24 11.41
C GLY A 129 32.00 -11.73 12.46
N ASN A 130 32.41 -11.75 13.73
CA ASN A 130 31.54 -11.41 14.87
C ASN A 130 31.14 -9.93 14.92
N SER A 131 31.71 -9.06 14.08
CA SER A 131 31.32 -7.66 13.97
C SER A 131 30.03 -7.45 13.17
N CYS A 132 29.47 -8.53 12.60
CA CYS A 132 28.22 -8.43 11.86
C CYS A 132 27.02 -8.22 12.79
N PRO A 133 26.10 -7.32 12.40
CA PRO A 133 24.79 -7.23 13.02
C PRO A 133 24.00 -8.54 12.90
N ALA A 134 22.95 -8.66 13.72
CA ALA A 134 22.12 -9.84 13.76
C ALA A 134 21.42 -10.15 12.42
N GLY A 135 21.07 -9.13 11.64
CA GLY A 135 20.53 -9.29 10.29
C GLY A 135 19.17 -10.02 10.24
N LYS A 136 18.36 -9.90 11.30
CA LYS A 136 17.09 -10.65 11.44
C LYS A 136 15.85 -9.87 11.02
N GLU A 137 15.93 -8.55 10.98
CA GLU A 137 14.80 -7.66 10.76
C GLU A 137 15.20 -6.55 9.79
N THR A 138 14.23 -6.06 9.03
CA THR A 138 14.43 -4.97 8.09
C THR A 138 14.23 -3.64 8.78
N VAL A 139 15.31 -2.87 8.84
CA VAL A 139 15.32 -1.55 9.47
C VAL A 139 15.65 -0.50 8.42
N LEU A 140 14.82 0.53 8.38
CA LEU A 140 14.89 1.66 7.49
C LEU A 140 15.36 2.90 8.26
N LEU A 141 15.99 3.81 7.53
CA LEU A 141 16.39 5.12 8.01
C LEU A 141 15.53 6.20 7.34
N PRO A 142 15.14 7.27 8.06
CA PRO A 142 14.51 8.43 7.44
C PRO A 142 15.34 8.93 6.24
N GLY A 143 14.66 9.34 5.16
CA GLY A 143 15.34 9.86 3.97
C GLY A 143 15.81 8.79 2.95
N ALA A 144 15.13 7.64 2.88
CA ALA A 144 15.38 6.60 1.87
C ALA A 144 16.63 5.73 2.09
N GLY A 145 17.10 5.57 3.34
CA GLY A 145 18.23 4.69 3.68
C GLY A 145 17.79 3.33 4.24
N MET A 146 18.58 2.29 3.98
CA MET A 146 18.51 1.02 4.71
C MET A 146 19.56 1.05 5.83
N ASP A 147 19.20 0.59 7.03
CA ASP A 147 20.11 0.57 8.18
C ASP A 147 21.14 -0.57 8.03
N THR A 148 22.30 -0.24 7.47
CA THR A 148 23.34 -1.19 7.02
C THR A 148 24.75 -0.68 7.31
N LEU A 149 25.73 -1.59 7.41
CA LEU A 149 27.17 -1.26 7.54
C LEU A 149 27.92 -1.25 6.20
N VAL A 150 27.32 -1.79 5.15
CA VAL A 150 28.00 -1.98 3.86
C VAL A 150 28.51 -0.65 3.29
N PRO A 151 29.78 -0.55 2.86
CA PRO A 151 30.31 0.67 2.25
C PRO A 151 29.50 1.11 1.04
N GLY A 152 29.11 2.38 0.97
CA GLY A 152 28.20 2.91 -0.06
C GLY A 152 26.71 2.77 0.31
N GLY A 153 26.40 2.00 1.34
CA GLY A 153 25.06 1.81 1.90
C GLY A 153 24.10 1.09 0.95
N GLN A 154 22.84 1.06 1.38
CA GLN A 154 21.69 0.67 0.57
C GLN A 154 20.56 1.66 0.79
N ARG A 155 19.70 1.81 -0.22
CA ARG A 155 18.62 2.79 -0.22
C ARG A 155 17.33 2.17 -0.70
N TYR A 156 16.22 2.46 -0.04
CA TYR A 156 14.90 2.06 -0.53
C TYR A 156 14.37 3.10 -1.52
N TYR A 157 13.61 2.64 -2.51
CA TYR A 157 13.10 3.46 -3.60
C TYR A 157 11.82 2.87 -4.18
N MET A 158 11.07 3.69 -4.92
CA MET A 158 9.97 3.20 -5.74
C MET A 158 10.47 2.98 -7.16
N ASN A 159 10.22 1.80 -7.71
CA ASN A 159 10.50 1.57 -9.13
C ASN A 159 9.45 2.29 -9.98
N ASP A 160 9.85 3.26 -10.79
CA ASP A 160 8.93 4.11 -11.57
C ASP A 160 8.20 3.33 -12.67
N TYR A 161 8.75 2.20 -13.10
CA TYR A 161 8.17 1.38 -14.16
C TYR A 161 7.16 0.36 -13.62
N THR A 162 7.52 -0.36 -12.55
CA THR A 162 6.67 -1.42 -11.98
C THR A 162 5.81 -0.97 -10.81
N GLY A 163 6.14 0.16 -10.19
CA GLY A 163 5.54 0.58 -8.93
C GLY A 163 5.99 -0.25 -7.73
N ALA A 164 6.98 -1.14 -7.85
CA ALA A 164 7.43 -1.95 -6.73
C ALA A 164 8.24 -1.11 -5.72
N LEU A 165 8.01 -1.32 -4.43
CA LEU A 165 8.92 -0.84 -3.39
C LEU A 165 10.16 -1.75 -3.38
N LYS A 166 11.32 -1.16 -3.63
CA LYS A 166 12.59 -1.88 -3.82
C LYS A 166 13.70 -1.25 -2.99
N PHE A 167 14.83 -1.94 -2.91
CA PHE A 167 16.06 -1.36 -2.36
C PHE A 167 17.27 -1.64 -3.25
N THR A 168 18.27 -0.79 -3.18
CA THR A 168 19.46 -0.90 -4.02
C THR A 168 20.32 -2.10 -3.61
N GLN A 169 21.04 -2.67 -4.56
CA GLN A 169 22.03 -3.71 -4.27
C GLN A 169 23.08 -3.21 -3.26
N ALA A 170 23.67 -4.14 -2.53
CA ALA A 170 24.79 -3.86 -1.64
C ALA A 170 25.94 -3.15 -2.38
N HIS A 171 26.64 -2.27 -1.67
CA HIS A 171 27.76 -1.46 -2.19
C HIS A 171 27.40 -0.46 -3.29
N SER A 172 26.11 -0.20 -3.54
CA SER A 172 25.67 0.76 -4.54
C SER A 172 24.41 1.48 -4.11
N GLY A 173 24.43 2.81 -4.17
CA GLY A 173 23.24 3.65 -4.05
C GLY A 173 22.48 3.84 -5.37
N ALA A 174 22.94 3.21 -6.47
CA ALA A 174 22.35 3.38 -7.79
C ALA A 174 21.19 2.41 -8.02
N ALA A 175 20.15 2.89 -8.69
CA ALA A 175 19.04 2.10 -9.22
C ALA A 175 18.57 2.68 -10.56
N VAL A 176 17.95 1.83 -11.37
CA VAL A 176 17.34 2.20 -12.65
C VAL A 176 15.84 2.35 -12.47
N ASN A 177 15.24 3.36 -13.12
CA ASN A 177 13.83 3.71 -13.01
C ASN A 177 13.42 3.85 -11.55
N ALA A 178 14.08 4.74 -10.82
CA ALA A 178 14.01 4.80 -9.37
C ALA A 178 13.74 6.21 -8.87
N SER A 179 12.62 6.37 -8.16
CA SER A 179 12.32 7.56 -7.38
C SER A 179 12.75 7.38 -5.93
N PHE A 180 13.60 8.30 -5.48
CA PHE A 180 14.05 8.41 -4.09
C PHE A 180 13.46 9.66 -3.42
N GLY A 181 13.39 9.67 -2.09
CA GLY A 181 13.25 10.91 -1.31
C GLY A 181 11.84 11.52 -1.21
N PHE A 182 10.84 10.92 -1.84
CA PHE A 182 9.43 11.33 -1.70
C PHE A 182 8.69 10.54 -0.62
N PHE A 183 9.40 9.70 0.14
CA PHE A 183 8.81 8.92 1.23
C PHE A 183 8.75 9.73 2.52
N GLN A 184 7.64 9.61 3.23
CA GLN A 184 7.48 10.16 4.58
C GLN A 184 7.13 9.02 5.53
N ALA A 185 7.72 9.03 6.71
CA ALA A 185 7.44 8.07 7.76
C ALA A 185 7.00 8.83 9.00
N LEU A 186 5.82 8.52 9.53
CA LEU A 186 5.25 9.14 10.73
C LEU A 186 5.50 8.24 11.94
N ASP A 187 5.99 8.77 13.05
CA ASP A 187 6.31 8.03 14.27
C ASP A 187 5.07 7.37 14.88
N GLY A 188 4.98 6.04 14.75
CA GLY A 188 3.80 5.25 15.14
C GLY A 188 2.62 5.34 14.18
N GLY A 189 2.81 5.97 13.02
CA GLY A 189 1.79 6.20 11.99
C GLY A 189 2.15 5.58 10.65
N ALA A 190 1.64 6.18 9.57
CA ALA A 190 1.84 5.71 8.22
C ALA A 190 3.26 5.93 7.69
N PHE A 191 3.71 4.97 6.88
CA PHE A 191 4.71 5.18 5.86
C PHE A 191 3.99 5.56 4.56
N LEU A 192 4.48 6.60 3.89
CA LEU A 192 3.88 7.21 2.73
C LEU A 192 4.84 7.25 1.56
N ALA A 193 4.30 7.15 0.35
CA ALA A 193 4.96 7.47 -0.90
C ALA A 193 4.29 8.72 -1.50
N GLY A 194 4.90 9.88 -1.31
CA GLY A 194 4.31 11.17 -1.67
C GLY A 194 3.18 11.52 -0.70
N THR A 195 1.99 11.73 -1.23
CA THR A 195 0.77 11.95 -0.42
C THR A 195 -0.04 10.68 -0.21
N ASP A 196 0.38 9.55 -0.81
CA ASP A 196 -0.33 8.28 -0.70
C ASP A 196 0.23 7.44 0.45
N SER A 197 -0.66 6.96 1.30
CA SER A 197 -0.35 6.03 2.41
C SER A 197 -0.79 4.60 2.10
N THR A 198 -1.54 4.41 1.01
CA THR A 198 -2.04 3.11 0.59
C THR A 198 -1.05 2.48 -0.39
N PHE A 199 -0.59 1.30 -0.02
CA PHE A 199 0.18 0.42 -0.87
C PHE A 199 -0.71 -0.75 -1.29
N VAL A 200 -0.22 -1.59 -2.19
CA VAL A 200 -0.85 -2.86 -2.50
C VAL A 200 0.14 -4.00 -2.32
N THR A 201 -0.38 -5.16 -2.00
CA THR A 201 0.39 -6.41 -1.99
C THR A 201 -0.34 -7.48 -2.77
N CYS A 202 0.43 -8.35 -3.41
CA CYS A 202 -0.06 -9.33 -4.37
C CYS A 202 0.38 -10.73 -3.91
N PRO A 203 -0.55 -11.61 -3.49
CA PRO A 203 -0.23 -12.97 -3.08
C PRO A 203 0.49 -13.77 -4.18
N SER A 204 0.11 -13.57 -5.44
CA SER A 204 0.79 -14.17 -6.61
C SER A 204 2.28 -13.85 -6.71
N GLN A 205 2.74 -12.79 -6.03
CA GLN A 205 4.11 -12.33 -6.03
C GLN A 205 4.80 -12.51 -4.68
N ASP A 206 4.42 -13.53 -3.90
CA ASP A 206 4.99 -13.76 -2.56
C ASP A 206 4.84 -12.52 -1.65
N TYR A 207 3.65 -11.91 -1.71
CA TYR A 207 3.28 -10.72 -0.94
C TYR A 207 4.23 -9.52 -1.10
N LYS A 208 4.83 -9.36 -2.30
CA LYS A 208 5.57 -8.14 -2.66
C LYS A 208 4.72 -6.89 -2.53
N ILE A 209 5.39 -5.78 -2.20
CA ILE A 209 4.75 -4.49 -1.95
C ILE A 209 4.95 -3.54 -3.13
N TYR A 210 3.86 -2.91 -3.54
CA TYR A 210 3.82 -1.92 -4.64
C TYR A 210 3.11 -0.65 -4.19
N ALA A 211 3.42 0.47 -4.82
CA ALA A 211 2.58 1.66 -4.76
C ALA A 211 1.23 1.38 -5.44
N ARG A 212 0.16 1.91 -4.86
CA ARG A 212 -1.21 1.73 -5.39
C ARG A 212 -1.37 2.23 -6.83
N TYR A 213 -0.76 3.37 -7.16
CA TYR A 213 -0.85 4.01 -8.48
C TYR A 213 0.48 3.98 -9.26
N GLY A 214 1.43 3.12 -8.87
CA GLY A 214 2.76 3.09 -9.47
C GLY A 214 2.84 2.23 -10.74
N GLY A 215 3.28 2.82 -11.84
CA GLY A 215 3.82 2.11 -13.01
C GLY A 215 2.81 1.38 -13.92
N ALA A 216 3.33 0.71 -14.94
CA ALA A 216 2.56 -0.06 -15.92
C ALA A 216 2.20 -1.49 -15.46
N GLY A 217 2.43 -1.84 -14.19
CA GLY A 217 2.65 -3.25 -13.82
C GLY A 217 2.29 -3.67 -12.40
N VAL A 218 1.28 -3.08 -11.76
CA VAL A 218 0.68 -3.74 -10.59
C VAL A 218 0.07 -5.07 -11.05
N PRO A 219 0.48 -6.22 -10.48
CA PRO A 219 -0.08 -7.52 -10.84
C PRO A 219 -1.60 -7.61 -10.68
N ASN A 220 -2.22 -8.56 -11.36
CA ASN A 220 -3.62 -8.92 -11.08
C ASN A 220 -3.66 -9.73 -9.78
N ASP A 221 -4.65 -9.50 -8.90
CA ASP A 221 -4.86 -10.15 -7.57
C ASP A 221 -4.42 -9.37 -6.33
N CYS A 222 -3.91 -8.15 -6.50
CA CYS A 222 -3.45 -7.36 -5.37
C CYS A 222 -4.60 -6.76 -4.54
N PHE A 223 -4.33 -6.49 -3.27
CA PHE A 223 -5.24 -5.76 -2.38
C PHE A 223 -4.49 -4.67 -1.61
N ASN A 224 -5.23 -3.63 -1.19
CA ASN A 224 -4.69 -2.49 -0.47
C ASN A 224 -4.11 -2.90 0.89
N ILE A 225 -3.01 -2.27 1.30
CA ILE A 225 -2.44 -2.34 2.64
C ILE A 225 -1.99 -0.94 3.04
N ASN A 226 -1.99 -0.65 4.34
CA ASN A 226 -1.22 0.44 4.89
C ASN A 226 0.09 -0.11 5.44
N LEU A 227 1.15 0.67 5.32
CA LEU A 227 2.43 0.37 5.95
C LEU A 227 2.55 1.25 7.20
N LEU A 228 2.61 0.62 8.37
CA LEU A 228 2.75 1.30 9.65
C LEU A 228 4.22 1.33 10.04
N THR A 229 4.69 2.46 10.55
CA THR A 229 6.05 2.57 11.08
C THR A 229 6.07 2.12 12.54
N VAL A 230 7.12 1.39 12.89
CA VAL A 230 7.40 1.01 14.28
C VAL A 230 8.82 1.45 14.60
N PRO A 231 9.04 2.35 15.57
CA PRO A 231 10.39 2.76 15.96
C PRO A 231 11.26 1.56 16.30
N TRP A 232 12.48 1.54 15.77
CA TRP A 232 13.46 0.53 16.09
C TRP A 232 14.39 1.03 17.19
N ASN A 233 14.48 0.27 18.28
CA ASN A 233 15.26 0.61 19.48
C ASN A 233 16.56 -0.20 19.60
N GLY A 234 17.00 -0.84 18.51
CA GLY A 234 18.28 -1.53 18.47
C GLY A 234 19.46 -0.58 18.50
N ALA A 235 20.65 -1.15 18.69
CA ALA A 235 21.91 -0.42 18.71
C ALA A 235 22.77 -0.79 17.50
N GLY A 236 23.44 0.20 16.91
CA GLY A 236 24.22 0.02 15.69
C GLY A 236 23.31 -0.17 14.47
N ALA A 237 23.87 -0.70 13.39
CA ALA A 237 23.10 -1.07 12.20
C ALA A 237 22.41 -2.42 12.40
N ALA A 238 21.26 -2.64 11.78
CA ALA A 238 20.49 -3.88 11.87
C ALA A 238 21.05 -5.03 11.03
N ALA A 239 21.73 -4.73 9.92
CA ALA A 239 22.33 -5.71 9.02
C ALA A 239 23.72 -5.26 8.54
N TRP A 240 24.57 -6.22 8.15
CA TRP A 240 25.74 -5.87 7.35
C TRP A 240 25.29 -5.37 5.97
N GLN A 241 24.53 -6.21 5.25
CA GLN A 241 23.78 -5.83 4.05
C GLN A 241 22.48 -6.64 3.96
N TYR A 242 21.48 -6.06 3.30
CA TYR A 242 20.29 -6.77 2.83
C TYR A 242 20.52 -7.32 1.42
N THR A 243 19.95 -8.48 1.12
CA THR A 243 20.11 -9.18 -0.18
C THR A 243 18.78 -9.38 -0.87
#